data_AF-A0AAW0UK68-F1
#
_entry.id   AF-A0AAW0UK68-F1
#
_cell.length_a   1.000
_cell.length_b   1.000
_cell.length_c   1.000
_cell.angle_alpha   90.00
_cell.angle_beta   90.00
_cell.angle_gamma   90.00
#
_symmetry.space_group_name_H-M   'P 1'
#
loop_
_entity.id
_entity.type
_entity.pdbx_description
1 polymer ?
#
loop_
_entity_poly.entity_id
_entity_poly.type
_entity_poly.pdbx_seq_one_letter_code
_entity_poly.pdbx_strand_id
1 'polypeptide(L)'
;MLRAVLLAECALVLVLLLPAVPPARAALGWGNATDPDHPGTCLLRREGIRLKNGQEWYFPNCMVASCYRHRNDMMVQYISYVWSLPV
;
A
#
# COMPACT_ATOMS: atom_id res chain seq x y z
N MET A 1 8.52 48.86 -6.54
CA MET A 1 7.28 48.13 -6.84
C MET A 1 7.46 47.08 -7.94
N LEU A 2 8.15 47.39 -9.05
CA LEU A 2 8.42 46.46 -10.16
C LEU A 2 9.07 45.11 -9.76
N ARG A 3 10.04 45.13 -8.84
CA ARG A 3 10.71 43.91 -8.35
C ARG A 3 9.79 42.94 -7.61
N ALA A 4 8.79 43.44 -6.87
CA ALA A 4 7.86 42.60 -6.13
C ALA A 4 6.87 41.88 -7.05
N VAL A 5 6.47 42.55 -8.15
CA VAL A 5 5.59 41.98 -9.18
C VAL A 5 6.29 40.85 -9.92
N LEU A 6 7.54 41.07 -10.35
CA LEU A 6 8.36 40.04 -11.01
C LEU A 6 8.59 38.81 -10.14
N LEU A 7 8.82 38.99 -8.84
CA LEU A 7 8.98 37.88 -7.90
C LEU A 7 7.68 37.09 -7.71
N ALA A 8 6.53 37.78 -7.69
CA ALA A 8 5.23 37.13 -7.59
C ALA A 8 4.91 36.31 -8.85
N GLU A 9 5.23 36.83 -10.04
CA GLU A 9 5.04 36.12 -11.30
C GLU A 9 5.94 34.88 -11.41
N CYS A 10 7.23 35.01 -11.05
CA CYS A 10 8.14 33.86 -11.01
C CYS A 10 7.68 32.78 -10.03
N ALA A 11 7.20 33.18 -8.83
CA ALA A 11 6.66 32.25 -7.85
C ALA A 11 5.41 31.54 -8.37
N LEU A 12 4.53 32.25 -9.07
CA LEU A 12 3.32 31.67 -9.68
C LEU A 12 3.68 30.62 -10.75
N VAL A 13 4.65 30.92 -11.62
CA VAL A 13 5.15 30.00 -12.64
C VAL A 13 5.80 28.77 -11.99
N LEU A 14 6.55 28.95 -10.90
CA LEU A 14 7.17 27.83 -10.18
C LEU A 14 6.11 26.90 -9.56
N VAL A 15 5.03 27.46 -9.00
CA VAL A 15 3.90 26.69 -8.43
C VAL A 15 3.14 25.93 -9.52
N LEU A 16 3.01 26.51 -10.72
CA LEU A 16 2.35 25.84 -11.85
C LEU A 16 3.21 24.73 -12.48
N LEU A 17 4.53 24.79 -12.35
CA LEU A 17 5.47 23.81 -12.89
C LEU A 17 5.79 22.67 -11.91
N LEU A 18 5.35 22.76 -10.65
CA LEU A 18 5.48 21.67 -9.70
C LEU A 18 4.54 20.53 -10.13
N PRO A 19 5.08 19.37 -10.56
CA PRO A 19 4.24 18.24 -10.91
C PRO A 19 3.45 17.85 -9.67
N ALA A 20 2.12 17.90 -9.76
CA ALA A 20 1.24 17.37 -8.73
C ALA A 20 1.47 15.86 -8.67
N VAL A 21 2.33 15.42 -7.74
CA VAL A 21 2.54 13.99 -7.51
C VAL A 21 1.18 13.42 -7.11
N PRO A 22 0.59 12.50 -7.91
CA PRO A 22 -0.69 11.91 -7.56
C PRO A 22 -0.54 11.21 -6.20
N PRO A 23 -1.55 11.30 -5.32
CA PRO A 23 -1.49 10.62 -4.04
C PRO A 23 -1.30 9.12 -4.29
N ALA A 24 -0.33 8.51 -3.60
CA ALA A 24 -0.07 7.08 -3.68
C ALA A 24 -1.39 6.33 -3.39
N ARG A 25 -1.88 5.57 -4.36
CA ARG A 25 -3.08 4.76 -4.18
C ARG A 25 -2.67 3.45 -3.51
N ALA A 26 -3.15 3.24 -2.29
CA ALA A 26 -3.10 1.94 -1.64
C ALA A 26 -4.42 1.21 -1.87
N ALA A 27 -4.37 0.00 -2.44
CA ALA A 27 -5.52 -0.88 -2.46
C ALA A 27 -5.44 -1.85 -1.27
N LEU A 28 -6.51 -1.91 -0.49
CA LEU A 28 -6.65 -2.77 0.68
C LEU A 28 -7.59 -3.93 0.37
N GLY A 29 -7.12 -5.16 0.61
CA GLY A 29 -7.91 -6.38 0.50
C GLY A 29 -7.91 -7.15 1.82
N TRP A 30 -9.01 -7.83 2.15
CA TRP A 30 -9.15 -8.61 3.38
C TRP A 30 -9.79 -9.96 3.05
N GLY A 31 -9.37 -11.03 3.71
CA GLY A 31 -9.97 -12.36 3.51
C GLY A 31 -9.71 -13.31 4.67
N ASN A 32 -10.59 -14.29 4.84
CA ASN A 32 -10.33 -15.42 5.73
C ASN A 32 -9.26 -16.31 5.09
N ALA A 33 -8.20 -16.57 5.84
CA ALA A 33 -7.08 -17.38 5.42
C ALA A 33 -6.77 -18.51 6.40
N THR A 34 -7.75 -18.91 7.22
CA THR A 34 -7.57 -19.98 8.22
C THR A 34 -7.07 -21.26 7.57
N ASP A 35 -5.90 -21.72 8.02
CA ASP A 35 -5.34 -23.02 7.68
C ASP A 35 -5.98 -24.10 8.59
N PRO A 36 -6.81 -25.01 8.06
CA PRO A 36 -7.46 -26.05 8.85
C PRO A 36 -6.47 -27.05 9.45
N ASP A 37 -5.34 -27.27 8.77
CA ASP A 37 -4.33 -28.25 9.15
C ASP A 37 -3.33 -27.67 10.15
N HIS A 38 -3.19 -26.34 10.18
CA HIS A 38 -2.22 -25.62 11.00
C HIS A 38 -2.88 -24.47 11.78
N PRO A 39 -3.51 -24.75 12.94
CA PRO A 39 -4.22 -23.75 13.71
C PRO A 39 -3.32 -22.58 14.11
N GLY A 40 -3.87 -21.36 14.02
CA GLY A 40 -3.14 -20.12 14.34
C GLY A 40 -2.25 -19.58 13.22
N THR A 41 -2.38 -20.12 12.00
CA THR A 41 -1.67 -19.64 10.82
C THR A 41 -2.63 -19.24 9.69
N CYS A 42 -2.17 -18.34 8.83
CA CYS A 42 -2.84 -18.01 7.57
C CYS A 42 -2.20 -18.81 6.43
N LEU A 43 -3.02 -19.40 5.56
CA LEU A 43 -2.59 -20.04 4.32
C LEU A 43 -2.95 -19.16 3.11
N LEU A 44 -1.92 -18.58 2.49
CA LEU A 44 -2.00 -17.93 1.18
C LEU A 44 -2.13 -19.03 0.11
N ARG A 45 -3.36 -19.49 -0.14
CA ARG A 45 -3.63 -20.69 -0.95
C ARG A 45 -3.04 -20.65 -2.35
N ARG A 46 -3.00 -19.47 -2.98
CA ARG A 46 -2.51 -19.33 -4.36
C ARG A 46 -1.00 -19.53 -4.44
N GLU A 47 -0.27 -19.10 -3.40
CA GLU A 47 1.19 -19.15 -3.37
C GLU A 47 1.74 -20.31 -2.52
N GLY A 48 0.88 -21.02 -1.78
CA GLY A 48 1.29 -22.11 -0.88
C GLY A 48 2.09 -21.63 0.32
N ILE A 49 1.96 -20.34 0.69
CA ILE A 49 2.72 -19.72 1.76
C ILE A 49 1.91 -19.74 3.06
N ARG A 50 2.54 -20.19 4.14
CA ARG A 50 1.97 -20.18 5.47
C ARG A 50 2.59 -19.08 6.31
N LEU A 51 1.76 -18.24 6.90
CA LEU A 51 2.16 -17.13 7.77
C LEU A 51 1.66 -17.36 9.20
N LYS A 52 2.50 -17.11 10.18
CA LYS A 52 2.07 -17.09 11.59
C LYS A 52 1.29 -15.81 11.87
N ASN A 53 0.48 -15.83 12.93
CA ASN A 53 -0.15 -14.61 13.45
C ASN A 53 0.90 -13.51 13.70
N GLY A 54 0.67 -12.32 13.15
CA GLY A 54 1.57 -11.16 13.21
C GLY A 54 2.69 -11.16 12.16
N GLN A 55 2.78 -12.19 11.32
CA GLN A 55 3.80 -12.29 10.28
C GLN A 55 3.33 -11.63 8.98
N GLU A 56 4.29 -11.01 8.29
CA GLU A 56 4.09 -10.40 6.98
C GLU A 56 4.85 -11.15 5.89
N TRP A 57 4.35 -11.03 4.65
CA TRP A 57 4.99 -11.52 3.44
C TRP A 57 5.02 -10.42 2.39
N TYR A 58 6.19 -10.23 1.78
CA TYR A 58 6.42 -9.21 0.77
C TYR A 58 6.47 -9.86 -0.60
N PHE A 59 5.57 -9.45 -1.47
CA PHE A 59 5.54 -9.91 -2.86
C PHE A 59 6.37 -8.99 -3.77
N PRO A 60 6.89 -9.50 -4.89
CA PRO A 60 7.66 -8.69 -5.85
C PRO A 60 6.88 -7.53 -6.47
N ASN A 61 5.54 -7.59 -6.46
CA ASN A 61 4.65 -6.59 -7.06
C ASN A 61 4.25 -5.46 -6.09
N CYS A 62 5.12 -5.11 -5.13
CA CYS A 62 4.85 -4.08 -4.12
C CYS A 62 3.57 -4.34 -3.31
N MET A 63 3.20 -5.62 -3.16
CA MET A 63 2.11 -6.06 -2.31
C MET A 63 2.68 -6.66 -1.03
N VAL A 64 2.02 -6.40 0.09
CA VAL A 64 2.32 -7.01 1.39
C VAL A 64 1.08 -7.76 1.84
N ALA A 65 1.26 -9.00 2.30
CA ALA A 65 0.23 -9.74 3.02
C ALA A 65 0.59 -9.82 4.51
N SER A 66 -0.32 -9.39 5.38
CA SER A 66 -0.16 -9.46 6.83
C SER A 66 -1.19 -10.41 7.41
N CYS A 67 -0.74 -11.41 8.17
CA CYS A 67 -1.59 -12.38 8.83
C CYS A 67 -1.91 -11.95 10.25
N TYR A 68 -3.17 -11.98 10.66
CA TYR A 68 -3.56 -11.69 12.04
C TYR A 68 -4.79 -12.50 12.46
N ARG A 69 -4.89 -12.75 13.77
CA ARG A 69 -6.07 -13.37 14.39
C ARG A 69 -7.16 -12.33 14.57
N HIS A 70 -8.36 -12.64 14.09
CA HIS A 70 -9.57 -11.88 14.39
C HIS A 70 -10.61 -12.81 15.00
N ARG A 71 -10.88 -12.65 16.30
CA ARG A 71 -11.70 -13.60 17.08
C ARG A 71 -11.11 -15.01 17.00
N ASN A 72 -11.86 -15.97 16.45
CA ASN A 72 -11.45 -17.36 16.30
C ASN A 72 -10.84 -17.66 14.91
N ASP A 73 -10.96 -16.74 13.97
CA ASP A 73 -10.50 -16.92 12.59
C ASP A 73 -9.12 -16.28 12.36
N MET A 74 -8.38 -16.84 11.42
CA MET A 74 -7.16 -16.22 10.89
C MET A 74 -7.51 -15.45 9.62
N MET A 75 -7.13 -14.18 9.61
CA MET A 75 -7.42 -13.25 8.53
C MET A 75 -6.11 -12.78 7.90
N VAL A 76 -6.16 -12.55 6.59
CA VAL A 76 -5.08 -11.91 5.86
C VAL A 76 -5.54 -10.54 5.37
N GLN A 77 -4.67 -9.55 5.51
CA GLN A 77 -4.81 -8.25 4.88
C GLN A 77 -3.77 -8.13 3.77
N TYR A 78 -4.20 -7.68 2.60
CA TYR A 78 -3.32 -7.32 1.50
C TYR A 78 -3.27 -5.81 1.35
N ILE A 79 -2.06 -5.27 1.23
CA ILE A 79 -1.80 -3.86 0.94
C ILE A 79 -0.98 -3.83 -0.34
N SER A 80 -1.47 -3.18 -1.39
CA SER A 80 -0.69 -2.97 -2.62
C SER A 80 -0.52 -1.48 -2.88
N TYR A 81 0.71 -1.07 -3.17
CA TYR A 81 1.05 0.32 -3.47
C TYR A 81 1.13 0.50 -4.98
N VAL A 82 0.19 1.26 -5.54
CA VAL A 82 0.28 1.68 -6.93
C VAL A 82 1.05 3.00 -6.95
N TRP A 83 2.32 2.93 -7.30
CA TRP A 83 3.07 4.11 -7.70
C TRP A 83 2.53 4.52 -9.07
N SER A 84 1.64 5.51 -9.10
CA SER A 84 1.32 6.21 -10.33
C SER A 84 2.59 6.94 -10.78
N LEU A 85 3.35 6.32 -11.67
CA LEU A 85 4.38 7.00 -12.44
C LEU A 85 3.71 8.16 -13.18
N PRO A 86 4.24 9.40 -13.10
CA PRO A 86 3.76 10.46 -13.96
C PRO A 86 4.03 10.06 -15.41
N VAL A 87 2.94 9.89 -16.19
CA VAL A 87 3.00 9.75 -17.65
C VAL A 87 3.01 11.14 -18.26
#